data_AF-A0A7W5HJ91-F1
#
_entry.id   AF-A0A7W5HJ91-F1
#
_cell.length_a   1.000
_cell.length_b   1.000
_cell.length_c   1.000
_cell.angle_alpha   90.00
_cell.angle_beta   90.00
_cell.angle_gamma   90.00
#
_symmetry.space_group_name_H-M   'P 1'
#
loop_
_entity.id
_entity.type
_entity.pdbx_description
1 polymer ?
#
loop_
_entity_poly.entity_id
_entity_poly.type
_entity_poly.pdbx_seq_one_letter_code
_entity_poly.pdbx_strand_id
1 'polypeptide(L)'
;MISMPRLVSFLALSLAAGSAFSAAAPPSTGLGQAWPNATDVSVSPRYHVYVFERHGIRYVQVNDLNGTVRAAFGTAAGDVFALPIGMDADRLVTLSEPVAAATAATGETVYRDENTSVNATPLSDGGIRMLVVGTCDNPAQCSIQGH
;
A
#
# COMPACT_ATOMS: atom_id res chain seq x y z
N MET A 1 -1.15 4.49 74.86
CA MET A 1 0.19 3.89 74.70
C MET A 1 0.23 3.13 73.38
N ILE A 2 1.24 3.43 72.53
CA ILE A 2 1.82 2.55 71.48
C ILE A 2 0.94 2.35 70.22
N SER A 3 1.34 2.48 68.96
CA SER A 3 2.60 2.83 68.28
C SER A 3 2.26 3.18 66.82
N MET A 4 2.94 4.17 66.24
CA MET A 4 3.01 4.41 64.79
C MET A 4 3.91 3.36 64.13
N PRO A 5 3.66 3.01 62.87
CA PRO A 5 4.76 2.69 61.96
C PRO A 5 4.80 3.71 60.81
N ARG A 6 5.95 4.37 60.71
CA ARG A 6 6.37 5.12 59.53
C ARG A 6 6.56 4.13 58.38
N LEU A 7 5.85 4.32 57.27
CA LEU A 7 6.24 3.70 56.00
C LEU A 7 7.00 4.71 55.14
N VAL A 8 8.21 4.28 54.81
CA VAL A 8 9.23 4.96 54.01
C VAL A 8 8.92 4.76 52.51
N SER A 9 9.25 5.81 51.76
CA SER A 9 9.32 5.97 50.30
C SER A 9 9.45 4.73 49.42
N PHE A 10 8.89 4.80 48.20
CA PHE A 10 9.63 4.54 46.96
C PHE A 10 9.01 5.37 45.81
N LEU A 11 9.70 6.42 45.36
CA LEU A 11 9.39 7.12 44.11
C LEU A 11 10.03 6.32 42.98
N ALA A 12 9.23 5.47 42.32
CA ALA A 12 9.67 4.75 41.13
C ALA A 12 9.62 5.70 39.91
N LEU A 13 10.76 6.24 39.50
CA LEU A 13 10.89 6.97 38.23
C LEU A 13 11.04 5.93 37.10
N SER A 14 9.92 5.49 36.55
CA SER A 14 9.89 4.60 35.40
C SER A 14 10.30 5.34 34.13
N LEU A 15 11.55 5.14 33.72
CA LEU A 15 12.08 5.60 32.43
C LEU A 15 11.51 4.71 31.32
N ALA A 16 10.39 5.13 30.72
CA ALA A 16 9.87 4.49 29.52
C ALA A 16 10.76 4.89 28.33
N ALA A 17 11.75 4.06 28.01
CA ALA A 17 12.47 4.13 26.75
C ALA A 17 11.50 3.72 25.62
N GLY A 18 10.80 4.70 25.04
CA GLY A 18 10.05 4.50 23.81
C GLY A 18 11.02 4.22 22.68
N SER A 19 11.13 2.97 22.25
CA SER A 19 11.84 2.60 21.03
C SER A 19 11.07 3.16 19.84
N ALA A 20 11.51 4.30 19.31
CA ALA A 20 11.10 4.76 18.00
C ALA A 20 11.62 3.75 16.96
N PHE A 21 10.72 2.93 16.42
CA PHE A 21 11.03 2.15 15.23
C PHE A 21 11.17 3.14 14.07
N SER A 22 12.40 3.42 13.64
CA SER A 22 12.62 4.12 12.37
C SER A 22 12.14 3.22 11.24
N ALA A 23 11.12 3.66 10.50
CA ALA A 23 10.74 3.01 9.25
C ALA A 23 11.95 3.03 8.30
N ALA A 24 12.39 1.85 7.84
CA ALA A 24 13.46 1.78 6.87
C ALA A 24 13.03 2.48 5.57
N ALA A 25 13.92 3.27 4.99
CA ALA A 25 13.66 3.91 3.70
C ALA A 25 13.38 2.83 2.62
N PRO A 26 12.46 3.08 1.68
CA PRO A 26 12.21 2.15 0.59
C PRO A 26 13.48 1.86 -0.23
N PRO A 27 13.71 0.62 -0.67
CA PRO A 27 14.84 0.29 -1.53
C PRO A 27 14.73 0.98 -2.90
N SER A 28 15.86 1.25 -3.54
CA SER A 28 15.93 1.87 -4.87
C SER A 28 16.14 0.86 -6.01
N THR A 29 16.21 -0.43 -5.69
CA THR A 29 16.40 -1.56 -6.62
C THR A 29 15.46 -2.71 -6.27
N GLY A 30 15.24 -3.61 -7.24
CA GLY A 30 14.45 -4.84 -7.07
C GLY A 30 13.06 -4.80 -7.69
N LEU A 31 12.65 -3.66 -8.26
CA LEU A 31 11.47 -3.57 -9.11
C LEU A 31 11.56 -4.59 -10.27
N GLY A 32 10.46 -5.30 -10.52
CA GLY A 32 10.34 -6.41 -11.46
C GLY A 32 10.68 -7.79 -10.88
N GLN A 33 11.20 -7.89 -9.65
CA GLN A 33 11.53 -9.18 -9.04
C GLN A 33 10.32 -9.84 -8.38
N ALA A 34 10.28 -11.17 -8.39
CA ALA A 34 9.21 -11.96 -7.75
C ALA A 34 9.20 -11.83 -6.22
N TRP A 35 10.39 -11.75 -5.60
CA TRP A 35 10.59 -11.65 -4.16
C TRP A 35 11.75 -10.68 -3.88
N PRO A 36 11.54 -9.37 -4.03
CA PRO A 36 12.56 -8.37 -3.79
C PRO A 36 12.97 -8.31 -2.32
N ASN A 37 14.16 -7.80 -2.03
CA ASN A 37 14.58 -7.45 -0.66
C ASN A 37 13.90 -6.12 -0.24
N ALA A 38 12.58 -6.14 -0.14
CA ALA A 38 11.72 -5.03 0.24
C ALA A 38 10.70 -5.51 1.28
N THR A 39 10.21 -4.59 2.12
CA THR A 39 9.15 -4.90 3.07
C THR A 39 7.85 -5.15 2.30
N ASP A 40 7.15 -6.25 2.60
CA ASP A 40 5.80 -6.46 2.10
C ASP A 40 4.83 -5.55 2.88
N VAL A 41 4.13 -4.71 2.12
CA VAL A 41 3.16 -3.73 2.63
C VAL A 41 1.74 -4.02 2.14
N SER A 42 1.49 -5.27 1.75
CA SER A 42 0.17 -5.74 1.36
C SER A 42 -0.85 -5.60 2.48
N VAL A 43 -2.06 -5.20 2.13
CA VAL A 43 -3.23 -5.21 3.02
C VAL A 43 -3.99 -6.53 2.91
N SER A 44 -3.97 -7.15 1.72
CA SER A 44 -4.62 -8.43 1.45
C SER A 44 -3.62 -9.58 1.64
N PRO A 45 -4.00 -10.68 2.31
CA PRO A 45 -3.17 -11.87 2.43
C PRO A 45 -3.07 -12.68 1.13
N ARG A 46 -3.62 -12.18 0.01
CA ARG A 46 -3.66 -12.84 -1.30
C ARG A 46 -2.65 -12.25 -2.29
N TYR A 47 -1.92 -11.23 -1.88
CA TYR A 47 -0.93 -10.52 -2.68
C TYR A 47 0.28 -10.17 -1.83
N HIS A 48 1.37 -9.86 -2.51
CA HIS A 48 2.52 -9.20 -1.92
C HIS A 48 2.70 -7.84 -2.59
N VAL A 49 2.89 -6.79 -1.80
CA VAL A 49 3.05 -5.44 -2.35
C VAL A 49 4.37 -4.87 -1.87
N TYR A 50 5.17 -4.37 -2.80
CA TYR A 50 6.48 -3.82 -2.52
C TYR A 50 6.57 -2.38 -2.98
N VAL A 51 7.18 -1.54 -2.15
CA VAL A 51 7.40 -0.13 -2.44
C VAL A 51 8.88 0.11 -2.64
N PHE A 52 9.21 0.84 -3.69
CA PHE A 52 10.55 1.29 -4.03
C PHE A 52 10.56 2.80 -4.17
N GLU A 53 11.71 3.43 -3.94
CA GLU A 53 11.87 4.87 -4.17
C GLU A 53 13.18 5.15 -4.89
N ARG A 54 13.12 5.97 -5.94
CA ARG A 54 14.31 6.45 -6.63
C ARG A 54 14.10 7.86 -7.14
N HIS A 55 14.99 8.77 -6.74
CA HIS A 55 14.95 10.19 -7.11
C HIS A 55 13.60 10.87 -6.79
N GLY A 56 13.00 10.54 -5.64
CA GLY A 56 11.72 11.10 -5.22
C GLY A 56 10.50 10.57 -5.97
N ILE A 57 10.68 9.56 -6.83
CA ILE A 57 9.59 8.82 -7.46
C ILE A 57 9.38 7.54 -6.67
N ARG A 58 8.15 7.33 -6.21
CA ARG A 58 7.74 6.11 -5.52
C ARG A 58 7.14 5.13 -6.53
N TYR A 59 7.58 3.89 -6.48
CA TYR A 59 7.10 2.81 -7.32
C TYR A 59 6.45 1.75 -6.45
N VAL A 60 5.30 1.24 -6.87
CA VAL A 60 4.57 0.20 -6.17
C VAL A 60 4.42 -0.97 -7.12
N GLN A 61 4.79 -2.16 -6.66
CA GLN A 61 4.66 -3.40 -7.40
C GLN A 61 3.75 -4.34 -6.64
N VAL A 62 2.83 -4.99 -7.37
CA VAL A 62 1.91 -5.98 -6.81
C VAL A 62 2.22 -7.35 -7.41
N ASN A 63 2.48 -8.32 -6.55
CA ASN A 63 2.71 -9.72 -6.90
C ASN A 63 1.55 -10.58 -6.37
N ASP A 64 1.28 -11.70 -7.03
CA ASP A 64 0.44 -12.75 -6.43
C ASP A 64 1.25 -13.63 -5.47
N LEU A 65 0.58 -14.58 -4.80
CA LEU A 65 1.18 -15.49 -3.82
C LEU A 65 2.29 -16.38 -4.37
N ASN A 66 2.35 -16.58 -5.69
CA ASN A 66 3.42 -17.36 -6.32
C ASN A 66 4.64 -16.48 -6.66
N GLY A 67 4.58 -15.17 -6.36
CA GLY A 67 5.58 -14.20 -6.74
C GLY A 67 5.46 -13.72 -8.18
N THR A 68 4.36 -14.02 -8.88
CA THR A 68 4.14 -13.49 -10.23
C THR A 68 3.89 -12.00 -10.13
N VAL A 69 4.72 -11.19 -10.80
CA VAL A 69 4.50 -9.74 -10.89
C VAL A 69 3.25 -9.49 -11.72
N ARG A 70 2.20 -8.96 -11.10
CA ARG A 70 0.91 -8.71 -11.76
C ARG A 70 0.94 -7.35 -12.45
N ALA A 71 1.25 -6.29 -11.71
CA ALA A 71 1.41 -4.95 -12.27
C ALA A 71 2.32 -4.08 -11.38
N ALA A 72 2.79 -2.97 -11.94
CA ALA A 72 3.45 -1.92 -11.17
C ALA A 72 3.06 -0.53 -11.68
N PHE A 73 3.14 0.47 -10.80
CA PHE A 73 2.89 1.87 -11.13
C PHE A 73 3.88 2.77 -10.39
N GLY A 74 4.05 3.98 -10.90
CA GLY A 74 4.80 5.05 -10.25
C GLY A 74 3.87 6.16 -9.77
N THR A 75 4.33 6.88 -8.75
CA THR A 75 3.72 8.11 -8.28
C THR A 75 4.79 9.21 -8.21
N ALA A 76 4.50 10.36 -8.80
CA ALA A 76 5.37 11.52 -8.82
C ALA A 76 4.52 12.80 -8.81
N ALA A 77 4.81 13.72 -7.90
CA ALA A 77 4.11 15.01 -7.81
C ALA A 77 2.55 14.93 -7.76
N GLY A 78 2.00 13.84 -7.22
CA GLY A 78 0.56 13.59 -7.16
C GLY A 78 -0.01 12.84 -8.38
N ASP A 79 0.75 12.74 -9.48
CA ASP A 79 0.37 11.97 -10.64
C ASP A 79 0.68 10.48 -10.44
N VAL A 80 -0.20 9.63 -10.97
CA VAL A 80 -0.04 8.17 -11.02
C VAL A 80 0.16 7.76 -12.47
N PHE A 81 1.14 6.90 -12.74
CA PHE A 81 1.40 6.38 -14.08
C PHE A 81 1.69 4.88 -14.05
N ALA A 82 1.09 4.15 -15.00
CA ALA A 82 1.33 2.72 -15.16
C ALA A 82 2.77 2.43 -15.64
N LEU A 83 3.33 1.31 -15.22
CA LEU A 83 4.61 0.80 -15.73
C LEU A 83 4.37 -0.44 -16.59
N PRO A 84 5.15 -0.67 -17.66
CA PRO A 84 5.09 -1.88 -18.47
C PRO A 84 5.81 -3.04 -17.76
N ILE A 85 5.38 -3.35 -16.54
CA ILE A 85 5.97 -4.37 -15.66
C ILE A 85 4.86 -5.24 -15.12
N GLY A 86 5.01 -6.55 -15.32
CA GLY A 86 4.05 -7.56 -14.89
C GLY A 86 3.15 -8.06 -16.02
N MET A 87 2.48 -9.19 -15.77
CA MET A 87 1.63 -9.85 -16.76
C MET A 87 0.30 -9.13 -17.04
N ASP A 88 -0.16 -8.29 -16.12
CA ASP A 88 -1.41 -7.52 -16.21
C ASP A 88 -1.12 -6.01 -16.29
N ALA A 89 0.06 -5.61 -16.77
CA ALA A 89 0.46 -4.21 -16.89
C ALA A 89 -0.49 -3.39 -17.79
N ASP A 90 -1.05 -4.02 -18.83
CA ASP A 90 -2.04 -3.46 -19.75
C ASP A 90 -3.45 -3.34 -19.14
N ARG A 91 -3.64 -3.88 -17.93
CA ARG A 91 -4.91 -3.91 -17.18
C ARG A 91 -4.84 -3.08 -15.90
N LEU A 92 -3.79 -2.28 -15.73
CA LEU A 92 -3.72 -1.29 -14.68
C LEU A 92 -4.36 0.01 -15.17
N VAL A 93 -5.38 0.46 -14.44
CA VAL A 93 -6.15 1.67 -14.74
C VAL A 93 -5.84 2.72 -13.68
N THR A 94 -5.58 3.93 -14.13
CA THR A 94 -5.44 5.11 -13.27
C THR A 94 -6.64 6.04 -13.45
N LEU A 95 -6.99 6.84 -12.45
CA LEU A 95 -8.10 7.80 -12.55
C LEU A 95 -7.91 8.87 -13.64
N SER A 96 -6.67 9.10 -14.08
CA SER A 96 -6.35 10.03 -15.16
C SER A 96 -6.74 9.52 -16.55
N GLU A 97 -7.05 8.23 -16.68
CA GLU A 97 -7.52 7.63 -17.93
C GLU A 97 -9.06 7.61 -17.94
N PRO A 98 -9.71 8.08 -19.02
CA PRO A 98 -11.17 8.11 -19.11
C PRO A 98 -11.72 6.69 -18.99
N VAL A 99 -12.23 6.36 -17.80
CA VAL A 99 -12.76 5.06 -17.45
C VAL A 99 -14.04 4.83 -18.25
N ALA A 100 -13.99 3.91 -19.23
CA ALA A 100 -15.17 3.13 -19.56
C ALA A 100 -15.56 2.43 -18.26
N ALA A 101 -16.62 2.94 -17.61
CA ALA A 101 -17.11 2.57 -16.29
C ALA A 101 -16.66 1.16 -15.89
N ALA A 102 -15.71 1.08 -14.96
CA ALA A 102 -15.33 -0.19 -14.35
C ALA A 102 -16.61 -0.79 -13.77
N THR A 103 -17.16 -1.79 -14.46
CA THR A 103 -18.26 -2.58 -13.94
C THR A 103 -17.80 -3.09 -12.58
N ALA A 104 -18.62 -2.80 -11.56
CA ALA A 104 -18.39 -3.13 -10.17
C ALA A 104 -18.33 -4.65 -9.98
N ALA A 105 -17.24 -5.26 -10.43
CA ALA A 105 -16.81 -6.55 -9.94
C ALA A 105 -16.19 -6.34 -8.57
N THR A 106 -16.50 -7.23 -7.63
CA THR A 106 -15.99 -7.19 -6.25
C THR A 106 -14.48 -7.33 -6.26
N GLY A 107 -13.76 -6.21 -6.26
CA GLY A 107 -12.32 -6.19 -6.03
C GLY A 107 -11.97 -6.13 -4.54
N GLU A 108 -10.72 -6.42 -4.22
CA GLU A 108 -10.17 -6.28 -2.87
C GLU A 108 -9.07 -5.22 -2.83
N THR A 109 -8.99 -4.48 -1.71
CA THR A 109 -7.88 -3.54 -1.49
C THR A 109 -6.61 -4.33 -1.19
N VAL A 110 -5.61 -4.22 -2.06
CA VAL A 110 -4.32 -4.92 -1.92
C VAL A 110 -3.24 -4.03 -1.32
N TYR A 111 -3.37 -2.72 -1.50
CA TYR A 111 -2.44 -1.72 -1.02
C TYR A 111 -3.18 -0.45 -0.63
N ARG A 112 -2.73 0.18 0.45
CA ARG A 112 -3.16 1.50 0.85
C ARG A 112 -2.06 2.23 1.61
N ASP A 113 -1.80 3.47 1.22
CA ASP A 113 -1.10 4.45 2.04
C ASP A 113 -1.96 5.71 2.21
N GLU A 114 -1.38 6.81 2.68
CA GLU A 114 -2.08 8.08 2.88
C GLU A 114 -2.63 8.68 1.58
N ASN A 115 -2.01 8.36 0.44
CA ASN A 115 -2.26 9.04 -0.83
C ASN A 115 -2.75 8.12 -1.95
N THR A 116 -2.65 6.81 -1.79
CA THR A 116 -2.91 5.84 -2.85
C THR A 116 -3.63 4.62 -2.29
N SER A 117 -4.65 4.16 -3.00
CA SER A 117 -5.30 2.86 -2.76
C SER A 117 -5.30 2.05 -4.06
N VAL A 118 -5.01 0.76 -3.96
CA VAL A 118 -5.05 -0.17 -5.10
C VAL A 118 -6.11 -1.21 -4.85
N ASN A 119 -7.04 -1.33 -5.79
CA ASN A 119 -8.08 -2.35 -5.78
C ASN A 119 -7.80 -3.38 -6.88
N ALA A 120 -7.63 -4.64 -6.50
CA ALA A 120 -7.41 -5.75 -7.42
C ALA A 120 -8.73 -6.48 -7.70
N THR A 121 -9.07 -6.63 -8.97
CA THR A 121 -10.28 -7.32 -9.42
C THR A 121 -9.88 -8.53 -10.27
N PRO A 122 -10.11 -9.76 -9.79
CA PRO A 122 -9.90 -10.95 -10.60
C PRO A 122 -10.81 -10.99 -11.83
N LEU A 123 -10.25 -11.40 -12.95
CA LEU A 123 -10.96 -11.58 -14.21
C LEU A 123 -11.19 -13.08 -14.49
N SER A 124 -12.20 -13.39 -15.31
CA SER A 124 -12.55 -14.78 -15.65
C SER A 124 -11.46 -15.51 -16.44
N ASP A 125 -10.53 -14.77 -17.06
CA ASP A 125 -9.40 -15.32 -17.81
C ASP A 125 -8.16 -15.59 -16.94
N GLY A 126 -8.26 -15.39 -15.62
CA GLY A 126 -7.15 -15.55 -14.67
C GLY A 126 -6.24 -14.32 -14.54
N GLY A 127 -6.50 -13.27 -15.32
CA GLY A 127 -5.85 -11.98 -15.14
C GLY A 127 -6.40 -11.21 -13.95
N ILE A 128 -5.71 -10.14 -13.58
CA ILE A 128 -6.15 -9.19 -12.55
C ILE A 128 -6.23 -7.82 -13.18
N ARG A 129 -7.37 -7.15 -13.05
CA ARG A 129 -7.46 -5.71 -13.32
C ARG A 129 -7.14 -4.95 -12.05
N MET A 130 -6.26 -3.95 -12.13
CA MET A 130 -5.93 -3.11 -10.99
C MET A 130 -6.44 -1.70 -11.22
N LEU A 131 -7.16 -1.17 -10.24
CA LEU A 131 -7.53 0.24 -10.20
C LEU A 131 -6.67 0.94 -9.16
N VAL A 132 -5.92 1.95 -9.59
CA VAL A 132 -5.13 2.81 -8.70
C VAL A 132 -5.85 4.13 -8.52
N VAL A 133 -6.22 4.42 -7.27
CA VAL A 133 -6.92 5.62 -6.86
C VAL A 133 -5.93 6.47 -6.06
N GLY A 134 -5.54 7.63 -6.61
CA GLY A 134 -4.77 8.65 -5.87
C GLY A 134 -5.66 9.39 -4.85
N THR A 135 -5.12 10.37 -4.13
CA THR A 135 -5.91 11.21 -3.19
C THR A 135 -7.10 11.79 -3.94
N CYS A 136 -8.29 11.36 -3.56
CA CYS A 136 -9.55 11.92 -4.03
C CYS A 136 -9.70 13.33 -3.45
N ASP A 137 -9.10 14.36 -4.06
CA ASP A 137 -9.34 15.75 -3.68
C ASP A 137 -10.81 16.15 -3.96
N ASN A 138 -11.48 15.42 -4.85
CA ASN A 138 -12.91 15.58 -5.13
C ASN A 138 -13.67 14.28 -4.83
N PRO A 139 -14.47 14.20 -3.75
CA PRO A 139 -15.24 13.01 -3.41
C PRO A 139 -16.29 12.64 -4.49
N ALA A 140 -16.70 13.58 -5.35
CA ALA A 140 -17.61 13.29 -6.46
C ALA A 140 -16.97 12.46 -7.58
N GLN A 141 -15.63 12.50 -7.73
CA GLN A 141 -14.90 11.68 -8.71
C GLN A 141 -14.66 10.25 -8.21
N CYS A 142 -14.76 10.04 -6.90
CA CYS A 142 -14.62 8.73 -6.25
C CYS A 142 -15.96 8.10 -5.86
N SER A 143 -17.06 8.83 -6.08
CA SER A 143 -18.43 8.35 -5.94
C SER A 143 -19.00 7.92 -7.30
N ILE A 144 -18.35 6.97 -7.95
CA ILE A 144 -19.02 6.15 -8.97
C ILE A 144 -19.57 4.88 -8.31
N GLN A 145 -20.52 5.06 -7.40
CA GLN A 145 -21.47 4.01 -7.04
C GLN A 145 -22.76 4.62 -6.51
N GLY A 146 -23.78 4.68 -7.36
CA GLY A 146 -25.14 5.03 -6.96
C GLY A 146 -26.01 5.57 -8.07
N HIS A 147 -26.36 4.74 -9.07
CA HIS A 147 -27.68 4.70 -9.72
C HIS A 147 -27.86 3.39 -10.49
#